data_AF-A0A024QI85-F1
#
_entry.id   AF-A0A024QI85-F1
#
_cell.length_a   1.000
_cell.length_b   1.000
_cell.length_c   1.000
_cell.angle_alpha   90.00
_cell.angle_beta   90.00
_cell.angle_gamma   90.00
#
_symmetry.space_group_name_H-M   'P 1'
#
loop_
_entity.id
_entity.type
_entity.pdbx_description
1 polymer ?
#
loop_
_entity_poly.entity_id
_entity_poly.type
_entity_poly.pdbx_seq_one_letter_code
_entity_poly.pdbx_strand_id
1 'polypeptide(L)'
;MKQITECLDRAFQNKRPLKKKWVAFLEWQQDVQRPYLYLYHYHHLILIYDPISYYSLYEWHEKKSDYRGLLAAKKYLNERHYNDKVPSK
;
A
#
# COMPACT_ATOMS: atom_id res chain seq x y z
N MET A 1 -4.19 7.25 -9.10
CA MET A 1 -3.09 8.25 -9.21
C MET A 1 -1.83 7.50 -9.61
N LYS A 2 -1.20 7.81 -10.75
CA LYS A 2 -0.10 6.99 -11.31
C LYS A 2 1.07 6.76 -10.33
N GLN A 3 1.40 7.77 -9.51
CA GLN A 3 2.49 7.66 -8.52
C GLN A 3 2.21 6.62 -7.42
N ILE A 4 0.96 6.48 -6.97
CA ILE A 4 0.58 5.51 -5.94
C ILE A 4 0.62 4.10 -6.52
N THR A 5 0.05 3.90 -7.71
CA THR A 5 0.07 2.62 -8.43
C THR A 5 1.50 2.13 -8.64
N GLU A 6 2.37 2.96 -9.21
CA GLU A 6 3.81 2.64 -9.39
C GLU A 6 4.49 2.28 -8.07
N CYS A 7 4.21 3.05 -7.01
CA CYS A 7 4.79 2.82 -5.70
C CYS A 7 4.39 1.46 -5.11
N LEU A 8 3.09 1.14 -5.17
CA LEU A 8 2.53 -0.11 -4.66
C LEU A 8 2.98 -1.32 -5.49
N ASP A 9 2.94 -1.22 -6.83
CA ASP A 9 3.43 -2.27 -7.73
C ASP A 9 4.87 -2.66 -7.38
N ARG A 10 5.73 -1.66 -7.12
CA ARG A 10 7.12 -1.91 -6.74
C ARG A 10 7.24 -2.56 -5.38
N ALA A 11 6.47 -2.11 -4.38
CA ALA A 11 6.48 -2.73 -3.06
C ALA A 11 6.09 -4.22 -3.13
N PHE A 12 5.02 -4.55 -3.86
CA PHE A 12 4.59 -5.94 -4.07
C PHE A 12 5.58 -6.77 -4.91
N GLN A 13 6.40 -6.12 -5.73
CA GLN A 13 7.49 -6.76 -6.48
C GLN A 13 8.82 -6.78 -5.73
N ASN A 14 8.84 -6.37 -4.46
CA ASN A 14 10.04 -6.23 -3.64
C ASN A 14 11.14 -5.34 -4.28
N LYS A 15 10.71 -4.26 -4.97
CA LYS A 15 11.58 -3.29 -5.64
C LYS A 15 11.61 -1.97 -4.87
N ARG A 16 12.78 -1.32 -4.85
CA ARG A 16 12.98 -0.02 -4.19
C ARG A 16 12.08 1.08 -4.80
N PRO A 17 11.56 2.05 -4.04
CA PRO A 17 10.80 3.19 -4.57
C PRO A 17 11.62 3.99 -5.59
N LEU A 18 10.98 4.50 -6.65
CA LEU A 18 11.66 5.41 -7.61
C LEU A 18 11.65 6.86 -7.14
N LYS A 19 10.67 7.24 -6.33
CA LYS A 19 10.45 8.62 -5.86
C LYS A 19 10.42 8.65 -4.34
N LYS A 20 10.83 9.77 -3.77
CA LYS A 20 10.87 9.97 -2.31
C LYS A 20 9.54 10.47 -1.72
N LYS A 21 8.62 10.95 -2.55
CA LYS A 21 7.35 11.55 -2.09
C LYS A 21 6.36 10.51 -1.62
N TRP A 22 6.18 9.45 -2.39
CA TRP A 22 5.31 8.33 -2.03
C TRP A 22 6.19 7.09 -2.01
N VAL A 23 6.16 6.40 -0.89
CA VAL A 23 7.07 5.29 -0.62
C VAL A 23 6.27 4.19 0.05
N ALA A 24 6.39 2.97 -0.47
CA ALA A 24 5.72 1.81 0.07
C ALA A 24 6.71 0.66 0.22
N PHE A 25 6.52 -0.12 1.28
CA PHE A 25 7.33 -1.28 1.59
C PHE A 25 6.45 -2.41 2.06
N LEU A 26 6.79 -3.62 1.66
CA LEU A 26 6.19 -4.84 2.18
C LEU A 26 7.20 -5.46 3.14
N GLU A 27 6.90 -5.43 4.44
CA GLU A 27 7.84 -5.88 5.48
C GLU A 27 7.27 -7.03 6.29
N TRP A 28 8.08 -8.07 6.47
CA TRP A 28 7.76 -9.20 7.34
C TRP A 28 7.80 -8.79 8.80
N GLN A 29 6.66 -8.91 9.49
CA GLN A 29 6.57 -8.67 10.93
C GLN A 29 6.79 -9.99 11.67
N GLN A 30 7.85 -10.04 12.49
CA GLN A 30 8.25 -11.27 13.19
C GLN A 30 7.22 -11.69 14.25
N ASP A 31 6.67 -10.74 15.01
CA ASP A 31 5.77 -11.05 16.13
C ASP A 31 4.47 -11.72 15.69
N VAL A 32 3.99 -11.36 14.49
CA VAL A 32 2.74 -11.87 13.92
C VAL A 32 2.96 -12.84 12.75
N GLN A 33 4.22 -13.12 12.39
CA GLN A 33 4.65 -14.01 11.31
C GLN A 33 3.92 -13.78 9.98
N ARG A 34 3.78 -12.51 9.57
CA ARG A 34 3.16 -12.13 8.30
C ARG A 34 3.66 -10.79 7.76
N PRO A 35 3.58 -10.55 6.45
CA PRO A 35 3.98 -9.28 5.87
C PRO A 35 2.90 -8.22 6.06
N TYR A 36 3.30 -6.99 6.35
CA TYR A 36 2.43 -5.81 6.26
C TYR A 36 2.95 -4.84 5.21
N LEU A 37 2.01 -4.22 4.52
CA LEU A 37 2.29 -3.15 3.58
C LEU A 37 2.22 -1.82 4.32
N TYR A 38 3.30 -1.06 4.26
CA TYR A 38 3.38 0.30 4.77
C TYR A 38 3.38 1.28 3.61
N LEU A 39 2.61 2.37 3.72
CA LEU A 39 2.63 3.46 2.75
C LEU A 39 2.90 4.78 3.47
N TYR A 40 3.90 5.49 2.98
CA TYR A 40 4.32 6.79 3.48
C TYR A 40 4.13 7.88 2.42
N HIS A 41 3.76 9.07 2.88
CA HIS A 41 3.84 10.31 2.12
C HIS A 41 4.91 11.20 2.77
N TYR A 42 6.04 11.38 2.08
CA TYR A 42 7.29 11.87 2.66
C TYR A 42 7.68 11.05 3.90
N HIS A 43 7.46 11.58 5.10
CA HIS A 43 7.76 10.93 6.38
C HIS A 43 6.50 10.55 7.16
N HIS A 44 5.32 10.85 6.65
CA HIS A 44 4.06 10.53 7.33
C HIS A 44 3.57 9.15 6.93
N LEU A 45 3.33 8.30 7.92
CA LEU A 45 2.66 7.03 7.72
C LEU A 45 1.19 7.30 7.37
N ILE A 46 0.77 6.81 6.21
CA ILE A 46 -0.58 7.03 5.66
C ILE A 46 -1.45 5.79 5.80
N LEU A 47 -0.87 4.62 5.57
CA LEU A 47 -1.59 3.35 5.59
C LEU A 47 -0.68 2.22 6.07
N ILE A 48 -1.21 1.38 6.96
CA ILE A 48 -0.73 0.01 7.18
C ILE A 48 -1.83 -0.92 6.70
N TYR A 49 -1.48 -1.91 5.89
CA TYR A 49 -2.41 -2.85 5.29
C TYR A 49 -1.94 -4.29 5.46
N ASP A 50 -2.85 -5.18 5.87
CA ASP A 50 -2.62 -6.62 5.89
C ASP A 50 -3.00 -7.21 4.52
N PRO A 51 -2.03 -7.64 3.70
CA PRO A 51 -2.27 -8.18 2.37
C PRO A 51 -2.84 -9.61 2.38
N ILE A 52 -2.83 -10.32 3.51
CA ILE A 52 -3.39 -11.66 3.64
C ILE A 52 -4.88 -11.56 3.98
N SER A 53 -5.19 -10.69 4.95
CA SER A 53 -6.55 -10.52 5.46
C SER A 53 -7.33 -9.44 4.70
N TYR A 54 -6.67 -8.73 3.79
CA TYR A 54 -7.22 -7.70 2.92
C TYR A 54 -7.86 -6.50 3.64
N TYR A 55 -7.33 -6.08 4.79
CA TYR A 55 -7.86 -4.92 5.53
C TYR A 55 -6.78 -3.91 5.94
N SER A 56 -7.19 -2.65 6.08
CA SER A 56 -6.35 -1.59 6.62
C SER A 56 -6.26 -1.70 8.13
N LEU A 57 -5.04 -1.83 8.64
CA LEU A 57 -4.71 -1.80 10.07
C LEU A 57 -4.65 -0.37 10.62
N TYR A 58 -4.25 0.58 9.77
CA TYR A 58 -4.08 1.97 10.12
C TYR A 58 -4.34 2.86 8.90
N GLU A 59 -5.04 3.97 9.09
CA GLU A 59 -5.27 4.98 8.05
C GLU A 59 -5.11 6.38 8.65
N TRP A 60 -4.41 7.27 7.96
CA TRP A 60 -4.24 8.65 8.42
C TRP A 60 -4.07 9.62 7.26
N HIS A 61 -4.52 10.86 7.46
CA HIS A 61 -4.24 11.98 6.58
C HIS A 61 -4.34 13.30 7.35
N GLU A 62 -3.50 14.27 6.99
CA GLU A 62 -3.63 15.66 7.45
C GLU A 62 -4.06 16.55 6.28
N LYS A 63 -3.40 16.39 5.13
CA LYS A 63 -3.59 17.26 3.97
C LYS A 63 -4.42 16.58 2.89
N LYS A 64 -5.01 17.40 2.01
CA LYS A 64 -5.74 16.92 0.82
C LYS A 64 -4.90 16.03 -0.11
N SER A 65 -3.58 16.19 -0.11
CA SER A 65 -2.67 15.28 -0.85
C SER A 65 -2.68 13.87 -0.28
N ASP A 66 -2.64 13.77 1.04
CA ASP A 66 -2.52 12.53 1.78
C ASP A 66 -3.81 11.74 1.61
N TYR A 67 -4.95 12.40 1.81
CA TYR A 67 -6.27 11.82 1.60
C TYR A 67 -6.46 11.29 0.18
N ARG A 68 -6.06 12.07 -0.85
CA ARG A 68 -6.13 11.60 -2.24
C ARG A 68 -5.22 10.40 -2.51
N GLY A 69 -4.05 10.35 -1.87
CA GLY A 69 -3.14 9.22 -1.97
C GLY A 69 -3.68 7.97 -1.27
N LEU A 70 -4.23 8.13 -0.07
CA LEU A 70 -4.90 7.08 0.70
C LEU A 70 -6.07 6.47 -0.10
N LEU A 71 -6.97 7.30 -0.64
CA LEU A 71 -8.07 6.82 -1.48
C LEU A 71 -7.57 6.06 -2.72
N ALA A 72 -6.51 6.58 -3.36
CA ALA A 72 -5.91 5.90 -4.51
C ALA A 72 -5.28 4.56 -4.12
N ALA A 73 -4.65 4.47 -2.95
CA ALA A 73 -4.07 3.23 -2.43
C ALA A 73 -5.15 2.19 -2.12
N LYS A 74 -6.21 2.60 -1.41
CA LYS A 74 -7.36 1.73 -1.11
C LYS A 74 -8.02 1.19 -2.38
N LYS A 75 -8.22 2.05 -3.38
CA LYS A 75 -8.74 1.63 -4.68
C LYS A 75 -7.85 0.55 -5.33
N TYR A 76 -6.54 0.78 -5.38
CA TYR A 76 -5.59 -0.18 -5.91
C TYR A 76 -5.63 -1.52 -5.16
N LEU A 77 -5.65 -1.49 -3.82
CA LEU A 77 -5.64 -2.70 -2.99
C LEU A 77 -6.94 -3.50 -3.15
N ASN A 78 -8.08 -2.82 -3.28
CA ASN A 78 -9.35 -3.47 -3.57
C ASN A 78 -9.37 -4.13 -4.95
N GLU A 79 -8.83 -3.46 -5.98
CA GLU A 79 -8.70 -4.04 -7.34
C GLU A 79 -7.78 -5.27 -7.32
N ARG A 80 -6.65 -5.19 -6.60
CA ARG A 80 -5.74 -6.32 -6.44
C ARG A 80 -6.38 -7.50 -5.73
N HIS A 81 -7.06 -7.25 -4.61
CA HIS A 81 -7.80 -8.26 -3.88
C HIS A 81 -8.84 -8.98 -4.75
N TYR A 82 -9.56 -8.25 -5.60
CA TYR A 82 -10.49 -8.85 -6.55
C TYR A 82 -9.78 -9.78 -7.54
N ASN A 83 -8.64 -9.35 -8.09
CA ASN A 83 -7.84 -10.16 -9.02
C ASN A 83 -7.21 -11.40 -8.36
N ASP A 84 -6.78 -11.30 -7.11
CA ASP A 84 -6.22 -12.45 -6.36
C ASP A 84 -7.31 -13.50 -6.05
N LYS A 85 -8.56 -13.06 -5.85
CA LYS A 85 -9.71 -13.96 -5.59
C LYS A 85 -10.32 -14.57 -6.84
N VAL A 86 -10.18 -13.93 -8.00
CA VAL A 86 -10.70 -14.41 -9.27
C VAL A 86 -9.55 -14.46 -10.27
N PRO A 87 -8.79 -15.57 -10.31
CA PRO A 87 -7.71 -15.72 -11.28
C PRO A 87 -8.31 -15.66 -12.69
N SER A 88 -7.91 -14.65 -13.47
CA SER A 88 -8.22 -14.59 -14.90
C SER A 88 -7.70 -15.88 -15.56
N LYS A 89 -8.61 -16.65 -16.15
CA LYS A 89 -8.32 -17.91 -16.88
C LYS A 89 -7.40 -17.68 -18.07
#